data_AF-Q1IRT4-F1
#
_entry.id   AF-Q1IRT4-F1
#
_cell.length_a   1.000
_cell.length_b   1.000
_cell.length_c   1.000
_cell.angle_alpha   90.00
_cell.angle_beta   90.00
_cell.angle_gamma   90.00
#
_symmetry.space_group_name_H-M   'P 1'
#
loop_
_entity.id
_entity.type
_entity.pdbx_description
1 polymer ?
#
loop_
_entity_poly.entity_id
_entity_poly.type
_entity_poly.pdbx_seq_one_letter_code
_entity_poly.pdbx_strand_id
1 'polypeptide(L)'
;MATTLAPVDSREVVRCDKCTLVQFRTTNNLCRKCRQSLDPEEPEQVIAPPQPAVHVPSHSSHSQLQIAQSIRNLRQRAGLSQRQLALRMQVPRTYVSKIENEKATPTLSSLERLAKALQVTLPDLLTGGQPSREEQVRDLMSDSFLAELMPICQQLNGLQLNSILNQVREITMRPRRTA
;
A
#
# COMPACT_ATOMS: atom_id res chain seq x y z
N MET A 1 28.66 -53.72 -10.61
CA MET A 1 28.02 -52.62 -11.35
C MET A 1 26.81 -52.17 -10.55
N ALA A 2 26.87 -50.99 -9.95
CA ALA A 2 25.82 -50.45 -9.10
C ALA A 2 24.85 -49.65 -9.96
N THR A 3 23.63 -50.17 -10.15
CA THR A 3 22.56 -49.49 -10.88
C THR A 3 21.95 -48.44 -9.94
N THR A 4 22.25 -47.17 -10.17
CA THR A 4 21.61 -46.05 -9.47
C THR A 4 20.16 -45.94 -9.94
N LEU A 5 19.22 -46.30 -9.08
CA LEU A 5 17.80 -45.99 -9.26
C LEU A 5 17.64 -44.47 -9.17
N ALA A 6 17.15 -43.85 -10.24
CA ALA A 6 16.75 -42.44 -10.23
C ALA A 6 15.63 -42.23 -9.19
N PRO A 7 15.61 -41.09 -8.46
CA PRO A 7 14.58 -40.85 -7.47
C PRO A 7 13.23 -40.71 -8.18
N VAL A 8 12.28 -41.57 -7.82
CA VAL A 8 10.90 -41.47 -8.27
C VAL A 8 10.32 -40.22 -7.61
N ASP A 9 10.27 -39.15 -8.38
CA ASP A 9 9.65 -37.87 -8.03
C ASP A 9 8.14 -38.14 -7.82
N SER A 10 7.75 -38.48 -6.59
CA SER A 10 6.40 -38.87 -6.22
C SER A 10 5.51 -37.62 -6.20
N ARG A 11 5.09 -37.17 -7.39
CA ARG A 11 4.18 -36.04 -7.56
C ARG A 11 2.86 -36.35 -6.85
N GLU A 12 2.44 -35.45 -5.97
CA GLU A 12 1.19 -35.55 -5.20
C GLU A 12 -0.02 -35.65 -6.14
N VAL A 13 -0.94 -36.58 -5.88
CA VAL A 13 -2.19 -36.72 -6.65
C VAL A 13 -3.29 -35.91 -5.98
N VAL A 14 -3.89 -34.97 -6.72
CA VAL A 14 -4.90 -34.03 -6.23
C VAL A 14 -6.12 -34.05 -7.15
N ARG A 15 -7.32 -33.88 -6.58
CA ARG A 15 -8.58 -33.72 -7.30
C ARG A 15 -8.93 -32.24 -7.40
N CYS A 16 -9.32 -31.76 -8.57
CA CYS A 16 -9.77 -30.38 -8.72
C CYS A 16 -11.22 -30.23 -8.24
N ASP A 17 -11.48 -29.33 -7.29
CA ASP A 17 -12.82 -29.09 -6.75
C ASP A 17 -13.80 -28.51 -7.76
N LYS A 18 -13.30 -27.82 -8.79
CA LYS A 18 -14.13 -27.19 -9.82
C LYS A 18 -14.53 -28.14 -10.96
N CYS A 19 -13.59 -28.93 -11.47
CA CYS A 19 -13.81 -29.76 -12.67
C CYS A 19 -13.64 -31.26 -12.43
N THR A 20 -13.51 -31.64 -11.16
CA THR A 20 -13.43 -33.02 -10.63
C THR A 20 -12.30 -33.88 -11.19
N LEU A 21 -11.42 -33.31 -12.00
CA LEU A 21 -10.29 -33.98 -12.62
C LEU A 21 -9.26 -34.41 -11.57
N VAL A 22 -8.94 -35.70 -11.55
CA VAL A 22 -7.81 -36.27 -10.82
C VAL A 22 -6.54 -36.06 -11.65
N GLN A 23 -5.51 -35.49 -11.04
CA GLN A 23 -4.26 -35.13 -11.70
C GLN A 23 -3.10 -35.13 -10.70
N PHE A 24 -1.88 -35.14 -11.21
CA PHE A 24 -0.71 -34.78 -10.42
C PHE A 24 -0.67 -33.27 -10.19
N ARG A 25 -0.24 -32.84 -9.01
CA ARG A 25 0.00 -31.43 -8.68
C ARG A 25 1.02 -30.85 -9.68
N THR A 26 0.62 -29.80 -10.39
CA THR A 26 1.47 -29.13 -11.39
C THR A 26 2.42 -28.15 -10.72
N THR A 27 3.51 -27.77 -11.41
CA THR A 27 4.50 -26.82 -10.89
C THR A 27 3.93 -25.44 -10.57
N ASN A 28 2.81 -25.06 -11.20
CA ASN A 28 2.11 -23.79 -10.96
C ASN A 28 0.87 -23.93 -10.06
N ASN A 29 0.61 -25.10 -9.47
CA ASN A 29 -0.56 -25.39 -8.62
C ASN A 29 -1.92 -25.09 -9.26
N LEU A 30 -2.00 -25.06 -10.60
CA LEU A 30 -3.23 -24.87 -11.34
C LEU A 30 -3.73 -26.18 -11.94
N CYS A 31 -5.04 -26.39 -11.91
CA CYS A 31 -5.64 -27.51 -12.59
C CYS A 31 -5.35 -27.48 -14.10
N ARG A 32 -4.83 -28.59 -14.64
CA ARG A 32 -4.47 -28.74 -16.06
C ARG A 32 -5.64 -28.50 -17.03
N LYS A 33 -6.88 -28.66 -16.56
CA LYS A 33 -8.08 -28.51 -17.38
C LYS A 33 -8.75 -27.14 -17.21
N CYS A 34 -9.12 -26.78 -15.98
CA CYS A 34 -9.90 -25.55 -15.75
C CYS A 34 -9.06 -24.36 -15.25
N ARG A 35 -7.76 -24.54 -15.03
CA ARG A 35 -6.81 -23.55 -14.50
C ARG A 35 -7.17 -22.97 -13.12
N GLN A 36 -8.05 -23.64 -12.37
CA GLN A 36 -8.38 -23.29 -10.99
C GLN A 36 -7.22 -23.64 -10.05
N SER A 37 -7.01 -22.86 -8.99
CA SER A 37 -6.05 -23.19 -7.92
C SER A 37 -6.42 -24.52 -7.27
N LEU A 38 -5.41 -25.32 -6.92
CA LEU A 38 -5.54 -26.59 -6.19
C LEU A 38 -5.16 -26.45 -4.70
N ASP A 39 -4.92 -25.24 -4.23
CA ASP A 39 -4.66 -24.98 -2.81
C ASP A 39 -5.98 -25.01 -2.03
N PRO A 40 -6.02 -25.64 -0.84
CA PRO A 40 -7.20 -25.63 0.00
C PRO A 40 -7.56 -24.19 0.36
N GLU A 41 -8.83 -23.82 0.24
CA GLU A 41 -9.33 -22.55 0.75
C GLU A 41 -9.19 -22.60 2.29
N GLU A 42 -8.19 -21.90 2.83
CA GLU A 42 -8.08 -21.72 4.28
C GLU A 42 -9.40 -21.08 4.77
N PRO A 43 -10.07 -21.67 5.78
CA PRO A 43 -11.33 -21.14 6.25
C PRO A 43 -11.13 -19.69 6.69
N GLU A 44 -12.02 -18.82 6.21
CA GLU A 44 -12.04 -17.42 6.59
C GLU A 44 -12.20 -17.36 8.12
N GLN A 45 -11.17 -16.86 8.82
CA GLN A 45 -11.25 -16.66 10.26
C GLN A 45 -12.48 -15.78 10.53
N VAL A 46 -13.49 -16.35 11.18
CA VAL A 46 -14.67 -15.61 11.65
C VAL A 46 -14.18 -14.64 12.72
N ILE A 47 -13.89 -13.41 12.29
CA ILE A 47 -13.58 -12.31 13.19
C ILE A 47 -14.87 -12.02 13.96
N ALA A 48 -14.86 -12.28 15.27
CA ALA A 48 -15.93 -11.87 16.18
C ALA A 48 -16.24 -10.37 15.98
N PRO A 49 -17.49 -9.92 16.13
CA PRO A 49 -17.86 -8.52 15.92
C PRO A 49 -16.91 -7.60 16.71
N PRO A 50 -16.43 -6.50 16.09
CA PRO A 50 -15.44 -5.64 16.70
C PRO A 50 -16.01 -5.08 18.02
N GLN A 51 -15.30 -5.32 19.11
CA GLN A 51 -15.58 -4.60 20.34
C GLN A 51 -15.42 -3.09 20.08
N PRO A 52 -16.30 -2.22 20.61
CA PRO A 52 -16.19 -0.79 20.40
C PRO A 52 -14.84 -0.30 20.91
N ALA A 53 -13.94 0.05 19.98
CA ALA A 53 -12.62 0.54 20.27
C ALA A 53 -12.74 1.90 20.99
N VAL A 54 -12.37 1.91 22.26
CA VAL A 54 -12.17 3.15 23.02
C VAL A 54 -10.95 3.84 22.42
N HIS A 55 -11.17 4.93 21.68
CA HIS A 55 -10.09 5.67 21.04
C HIS A 55 -9.39 6.53 22.08
N VAL A 56 -8.23 6.08 22.56
CA VAL A 56 -7.31 6.93 23.33
C VAL A 56 -6.41 7.65 22.33
N PRO A 57 -6.40 9.00 22.26
CA PRO A 57 -5.53 9.71 21.33
C PRO A 57 -4.08 9.61 21.81
N SER A 58 -3.33 8.65 21.27
CA SER A 58 -1.87 8.60 21.41
C SER A 58 -1.24 9.50 20.36
N HIS A 59 -0.74 10.66 20.80
CA HIS A 59 0.26 11.44 20.06
C HIS A 59 1.61 10.71 20.10
N SER A 60 1.70 9.61 19.35
CA SER A 60 2.97 9.03 18.96
C SER A 60 3.23 9.43 17.52
N SER A 61 4.24 10.26 17.30
CA SER A 61 4.83 10.61 16.01
C SER A 61 5.52 9.39 15.37
N HIS A 62 4.77 8.32 15.20
CA HIS A 62 5.02 7.27 14.23
C HIS A 62 3.89 7.38 13.23
N SER A 63 4.18 7.97 12.06
CA SER A 63 3.33 7.80 10.90
C SER A 63 3.26 6.29 10.65
N GLN A 64 2.18 5.66 11.10
CA GLN A 64 1.89 4.28 10.74
C GLN A 64 1.90 4.25 9.21
N LEU A 65 2.95 3.71 8.61
CA LEU A 65 3.14 3.71 7.16
C LEU A 65 1.97 2.93 6.57
N GLN A 66 0.96 3.63 6.05
CA GLN A 66 -0.24 3.02 5.48
C GLN A 66 0.05 2.48 4.07
N ILE A 67 1.04 1.59 3.96
CA ILE A 67 1.55 1.04 2.70
C ILE A 67 0.43 0.38 1.89
N ALA A 68 -0.48 -0.34 2.55
CA ALA A 68 -1.63 -0.96 1.90
C ALA A 68 -2.52 0.07 1.20
N GLN A 69 -2.80 1.20 1.88
CA GLN A 69 -3.58 2.29 1.35
C GLN A 69 -2.82 3.04 0.24
N SER A 70 -1.51 3.27 0.41
CA SER A 70 -0.63 3.85 -0.61
C SER A 70 -0.66 3.04 -1.92
N ILE A 71 -0.50 1.72 -1.83
CA ILE A 71 -0.56 0.80 -2.98
C ILE A 71 -1.92 0.89 -3.66
N ARG A 72 -3.02 0.87 -2.88
CA ARG A 72 -4.39 0.97 -3.40
C ARG A 72 -4.61 2.29 -4.14
N ASN A 73 -4.19 3.41 -3.56
CA ASN A 73 -4.33 4.75 -4.14
C ASN A 73 -3.53 4.87 -5.44
N LEU A 74 -2.27 4.45 -5.45
CA LEU A 74 -1.43 4.47 -6.64
C LEU A 74 -1.98 3.57 -7.76
N ARG A 75 -2.49 2.38 -7.39
CA ARG A 75 -3.16 1.49 -8.34
C ARG A 75 -4.38 2.16 -9.00
N GLN A 76 -5.21 2.83 -8.20
CA GLN A 76 -6.40 3.53 -8.70
C GLN A 76 -6.04 4.72 -9.59
N ARG A 77 -5.04 5.52 -9.20
CA ARG A 77 -4.52 6.64 -10.03
C ARG A 77 -3.98 6.16 -11.37
N ALA A 78 -3.36 4.98 -11.40
CA ALA A 78 -2.89 4.34 -12.63
C ALA A 78 -4.02 3.66 -13.45
N GLY A 79 -5.27 3.74 -13.02
CA GLY A 79 -6.41 3.13 -13.72
C GLY A 79 -6.42 1.61 -13.73
N LEU A 80 -5.72 0.96 -12.79
CA LEU A 80 -5.55 -0.49 -12.79
C LEU A 80 -6.55 -1.17 -11.85
N SER A 81 -7.10 -2.30 -12.28
CA SER A 81 -7.73 -3.27 -11.38
C SER A 81 -6.69 -4.08 -10.61
N GLN A 82 -7.07 -4.67 -9.48
CA GLN A 82 -6.22 -5.60 -8.72
C GLN A 82 -5.71 -6.75 -9.59
N ARG A 83 -6.54 -7.25 -10.52
CA ARG A 83 -6.16 -8.30 -11.47
C ARG A 83 -5.06 -7.83 -12.42
N GLN A 84 -5.18 -6.61 -12.96
CA GLN A 84 -4.17 -6.04 -13.86
C GLN A 84 -2.84 -5.78 -13.12
N LEU A 85 -2.90 -5.27 -11.89
CA LEU A 85 -1.69 -5.09 -11.08
C LEU A 85 -1.01 -6.44 -10.78
N ALA A 86 -1.79 -7.45 -10.40
CA ALA A 86 -1.28 -8.79 -10.14
C ALA A 86 -0.63 -9.43 -11.37
N LEU A 87 -1.24 -9.24 -12.56
CA LEU A 87 -0.65 -9.68 -13.83
C LEU A 87 0.71 -9.02 -14.11
N ARG A 88 0.83 -7.70 -13.89
CA ARG A 88 2.10 -6.98 -14.05
C ARG A 88 3.17 -7.44 -13.06
N MET A 89 2.76 -7.77 -11.84
CA MET A 89 3.64 -8.30 -10.80
C MET A 89 3.96 -9.79 -10.97
N GLN A 90 3.28 -10.50 -11.88
CA GLN A 90 3.35 -11.96 -12.04
C GLN A 90 3.01 -12.72 -10.75
N VAL A 91 1.97 -12.27 -10.04
CA VAL A 91 1.48 -12.87 -8.80
C VAL A 91 -0.02 -13.17 -8.89
N PRO A 92 -0.56 -14.05 -8.02
CA PRO A 92 -2.00 -14.24 -7.93
C PRO A 92 -2.73 -12.95 -7.53
N ARG A 93 -3.92 -12.71 -8.10
CA ARG A 93 -4.79 -11.58 -7.69
C ARG A 93 -5.02 -11.55 -6.17
N THR A 94 -5.16 -12.72 -5.56
CA THR A 94 -5.38 -12.88 -4.11
C THR A 94 -4.25 -12.27 -3.28
N TYR A 95 -3.00 -12.34 -3.75
CA TYR A 95 -1.85 -11.73 -3.07
C TYR A 95 -1.97 -10.20 -3.03
N VAL A 96 -2.28 -9.57 -4.16
CA VAL A 96 -2.53 -8.11 -4.24
C VAL A 96 -3.71 -7.70 -3.34
N SER A 97 -4.79 -8.49 -3.34
CA SER A 97 -5.94 -8.24 -2.46
C SER A 97 -5.57 -8.34 -0.98
N LYS A 98 -4.78 -9.35 -0.58
CA LYS A 98 -4.32 -9.51 0.80
C LYS A 98 -3.43 -8.33 1.23
N ILE A 99 -2.53 -7.87 0.35
CA ILE A 99 -1.69 -6.69 0.62
C ILE A 99 -2.55 -5.43 0.81
N GLU A 100 -3.47 -5.14 -0.12
CA GLU A 100 -4.31 -3.94 -0.04
C GLU A 100 -5.27 -3.93 1.15
N ASN A 101 -5.56 -5.09 1.74
CA ASN A 101 -6.42 -5.24 2.91
C ASN A 101 -5.63 -5.51 4.20
N GLU A 102 -4.31 -5.28 4.20
CA GLU A 102 -3.44 -5.47 5.37
C GLU A 102 -3.41 -6.93 5.91
N LYS A 103 -3.90 -7.89 5.14
CA LYS A 103 -3.89 -9.33 5.45
C LYS A 103 -2.58 -10.02 5.07
N ALA A 104 -1.67 -9.31 4.40
CA ALA A 104 -0.33 -9.79 4.08
C ALA A 104 0.68 -8.65 4.07
N THR A 105 1.82 -8.85 4.72
CA THR A 105 2.95 -7.93 4.69
C THR A 105 3.87 -8.26 3.50
N PRO A 106 4.05 -7.34 2.53
CA PRO A 106 4.94 -7.58 1.41
C PRO A 106 6.41 -7.56 1.86
N THR A 107 7.23 -8.44 1.29
CA THR A 107 8.69 -8.37 1.42
C THR A 107 9.24 -7.15 0.67
N LEU A 108 10.48 -6.75 0.95
CA LEU A 108 11.17 -5.70 0.18
C LEU A 108 11.18 -6.01 -1.33
N SER A 109 11.44 -7.26 -1.70
CA SER A 109 11.38 -7.72 -3.10
C SER A 109 9.98 -7.62 -3.72
N SER A 110 8.92 -7.80 -2.94
CA SER A 110 7.55 -7.57 -3.40
C SER A 110 7.22 -6.08 -3.53
N LEU A 111 7.74 -5.23 -2.64
CA LEU A 111 7.62 -3.77 -2.74
C LEU A 111 8.33 -3.22 -3.98
N GLU A 112 9.52 -3.71 -4.30
CA GLU A 112 10.20 -3.33 -5.54
C GLU A 112 9.42 -3.73 -6.80
N ARG A 113 8.81 -4.93 -6.79
CA ARG A 113 7.93 -5.37 -7.88
C ARG A 113 6.67 -4.52 -7.98
N LEU A 114 6.09 -4.12 -6.85
CA LEU A 114 4.95 -3.19 -6.80
C LEU A 114 5.32 -1.85 -7.41
N ALA A 115 6.44 -1.26 -6.98
CA ALA A 115 6.93 0.03 -7.50
C ALA A 115 7.13 -0.04 -9.03
N LYS A 116 7.80 -1.08 -9.53
CA LYS A 116 7.98 -1.33 -10.97
C LYS A 116 6.64 -1.49 -11.71
N ALA A 117 5.70 -2.27 -11.17
CA ALA A 117 4.40 -2.52 -11.80
C ALA A 117 3.48 -1.29 -11.83
N LEU A 118 3.64 -0.40 -10.85
CA LEU A 118 2.94 0.88 -10.72
C LEU A 118 3.67 2.05 -11.40
N GLN A 119 4.89 1.83 -11.90
CA GLN A 119 5.75 2.85 -12.53
C GLN A 119 6.04 4.04 -11.60
N VAL A 120 6.29 3.75 -10.32
CA VAL A 120 6.67 4.74 -9.30
C VAL A 120 8.01 4.37 -8.67
N THR A 121 8.66 5.30 -7.99
CA THR A 121 9.84 4.97 -7.19
C THR A 121 9.44 4.25 -5.89
N LEU A 122 10.37 3.50 -5.30
CA LEU A 122 10.13 2.84 -4.01
C LEU A 122 9.82 3.86 -2.89
N PRO A 123 10.53 5.00 -2.77
CA PRO A 123 10.13 6.08 -1.86
C PRO A 123 8.69 6.54 -2.06
N ASP A 124 8.29 6.81 -3.31
CA ASP A 124 6.92 7.26 -3.61
C ASP A 124 5.88 6.21 -3.21
N LEU A 125 6.18 4.93 -3.41
CA LEU A 125 5.30 3.84 -2.98
C LEU A 125 5.09 3.86 -1.45
N LEU A 126 6.16 4.12 -0.69
CA LEU A 126 6.14 4.13 0.77
C LEU A 126 5.47 5.39 1.34
N THR A 127 5.64 6.55 0.70
CA THR A 127 5.01 7.81 1.09
C THR A 127 3.60 7.99 0.53
N GLY A 128 3.13 7.07 -0.33
CA GLY A 128 1.80 7.15 -0.95
C GLY A 128 1.70 8.17 -2.09
N GLY A 129 2.83 8.47 -2.74
CA GLY A 129 2.95 9.50 -3.75
C GLY A 129 2.62 10.89 -3.19
N GLN A 130 2.81 11.09 -1.88
CA GLN A 130 2.83 12.41 -1.30
C GLN A 130 4.18 13.03 -1.65
N PRO A 131 4.20 14.29 -2.13
CA PRO A 131 5.45 14.99 -2.36
C PRO A 131 6.25 14.96 -1.07
N SER A 132 7.56 14.74 -1.19
CA SER A 132 8.47 14.84 -0.06
C SER A 132 8.30 16.18 0.65
N ARG A 133 8.64 16.27 1.93
CA ARG A 133 8.60 17.54 2.68
C ARG A 133 9.37 18.65 1.93
N GLU A 134 10.47 18.28 1.27
CA GLU A 134 11.29 19.19 0.48
C GLU A 134 10.55 19.69 -0.77
N GLU A 135 9.86 18.80 -1.49
CA GLU A 135 9.01 19.19 -2.63
C GLU A 135 7.82 20.04 -2.20
N GLN A 136 7.17 19.72 -1.07
CA GLN A 136 6.10 20.53 -0.50
C GLN A 136 6.58 21.95 -0.16
N VAL A 137 7.76 22.06 0.47
CA VAL A 137 8.36 23.36 0.77
C VAL A 137 8.69 24.09 -0.53
N ARG A 138 9.28 23.42 -1.53
CA ARG A 138 9.58 24.03 -2.83
C ARG A 138 8.33 24.56 -3.53
N ASP A 139 7.27 23.77 -3.54
CA ASP A 139 5.98 24.12 -4.15
C ASP A 139 5.37 25.32 -3.43
N LEU A 140 5.38 25.32 -2.09
CA LEU A 140 4.95 26.46 -1.29
C LEU A 140 5.80 27.72 -1.55
N MET A 141 7.12 27.57 -1.72
CA MET A 141 8.04 28.67 -2.06
C MET A 141 7.92 29.14 -3.51
N SER A 142 7.17 28.43 -4.38
CA SER A 142 6.87 28.90 -5.74
C SER A 142 5.82 30.03 -5.75
N ASP A 143 5.05 30.17 -4.66
CA ASP A 143 4.14 31.29 -4.48
C ASP A 143 4.94 32.58 -4.22
N SER A 144 4.74 33.59 -5.09
CA SER A 144 5.47 34.87 -5.03
C SER A 144 5.29 35.58 -3.70
N PHE A 145 4.09 35.52 -3.11
CA PHE A 145 3.81 36.17 -1.84
C PHE A 145 4.53 35.46 -0.69
N LEU A 146 4.53 34.13 -0.68
CA LEU A 146 5.23 33.36 0.35
C LEU A 146 6.75 33.51 0.25
N ALA A 147 7.29 33.61 -0.97
CA ALA A 147 8.70 33.91 -1.21
C ALA A 147 9.11 35.29 -0.64
N GLU A 148 8.28 36.31 -0.83
CA GLU A 148 8.50 37.66 -0.29
C GLU A 148 8.47 37.71 1.25
N LEU A 149 7.63 36.89 1.89
CA LEU A 149 7.57 36.81 3.35
C LEU A 149 8.77 36.11 3.98
N MET A 150 9.49 35.28 3.22
CA MET A 150 10.57 34.44 3.76
C MET A 150 11.67 35.22 4.51
N PRO A 151 12.27 36.30 3.95
CA PRO A 151 13.27 37.08 4.67
C PRO A 151 12.74 37.72 5.95
N ILE A 152 11.45 38.09 5.99
CA ILE A 152 10.81 38.67 7.18
C ILE A 152 10.66 37.60 8.26
N CYS A 153 10.19 36.40 7.89
CA CYS A 153 10.01 35.28 8.79
C CYS A 153 11.33 34.85 9.48
N GLN A 154 12.46 34.95 8.78
CA GLN A 154 13.79 34.63 9.33
C GLN A 154 14.25 35.61 10.43
N GLN A 155 13.69 36.82 10.46
CA GLN A 155 14.05 37.85 11.45
C GLN A 155 13.17 37.81 12.71
N LEU A 156 12.13 36.99 12.72
CA LEU A 156 11.21 36.90 13.85
C LEU A 156 11.81 36.08 14.99
N ASN A 157 11.66 36.58 16.22
CA ASN A 157 11.92 35.79 17.41
C ASN A 157 10.71 34.90 17.78
N GLY A 158 10.90 33.97 18.73
CA GLY A 158 9.88 33.00 19.11
C GLY A 158 8.57 33.61 19.63
N LEU A 159 8.61 34.78 20.29
CA LEU A 159 7.40 35.47 20.78
C LEU A 159 6.64 36.14 19.64
N GLN A 160 7.36 36.80 18.73
CA GLN A 160 6.76 37.45 17.56
C GLN A 160 6.11 36.42 16.64
N LEU A 161 6.80 35.29 16.38
CA LEU A 161 6.26 34.21 15.57
C LEU A 161 4.98 33.63 16.18
N ASN A 162 4.96 33.36 17.49
CA ASN A 162 3.76 32.86 18.18
C ASN A 162 2.59 33.84 18.11
N SER A 163 2.84 35.14 18.26
CA SER A 163 1.82 36.19 18.14
C SER A 163 1.20 36.20 16.74
N ILE A 164 2.03 36.16 15.69
CA ILE A 164 1.58 36.14 14.29
C ILE A 164 0.76 34.86 14.01
N LEU A 165 1.25 33.68 14.42
CA LEU A 165 0.53 32.42 14.21
C LEU A 165 -0.85 32.42 14.89
N ASN A 166 -0.97 33.01 16.08
CA ASN A 166 -2.25 33.16 16.76
C ASN A 166 -3.19 34.10 16.00
N GLN A 167 -2.70 35.23 15.50
CA GLN A 167 -3.50 36.15 14.68
C GLN A 167 -3.96 35.50 13.36
N VAL A 168 -3.08 34.76 12.67
CA VAL A 168 -3.44 34.02 11.45
C VAL A 168 -4.49 32.95 11.74
N ARG A 169 -4.39 32.24 12.88
CA ARG A 169 -5.42 31.27 13.31
C ARG A 169 -6.77 31.94 13.52
N GLU A 170 -6.80 33.10 14.18
CA GLU A 170 -8.02 33.88 14.39
C GLU A 170 -8.66 34.33 13.07
N ILE A 171 -7.84 34.74 12.09
CA ILE A 171 -8.31 35.16 10.77
C ILE A 171 -8.89 33.99 9.98
N THR A 172 -8.26 32.82 10.04
CA THR A 172 -8.68 31.63 9.28
C THR A 172 -9.87 30.89 9.90
N MET A 173 -10.08 31.01 11.22
CA MET A 173 -11.20 30.37 11.94
C MET A 173 -12.48 31.21 11.95
N ARG A 174 -12.43 32.52 11.67
CA ARG A 174 -13.63 33.36 11.59
C ARG A 174 -14.40 33.05 10.30
N PRO A 175 -15.70 32.68 10.37
CA PRO A 175 -16.50 32.48 9.17
C PRO A 175 -16.50 33.78 8.36
N ARG A 176 -16.16 33.71 7.07
CA ARG A 176 -16.29 34.84 6.13
C ARG A 176 -17.73 35.33 6.25
N ARG A 177 -17.94 36.50 6.87
CA ARG A 177 -19.21 37.20 6.81
C ARG A 177 -19.43 37.56 5.35
N THR A 178 -20.25 36.78 4.67
CA THR A 178 -20.78 37.12 3.35
C THR A 178 -21.67 38.34 3.53
N ALA A 179 -21.28 39.45 2.89
CA ALA A 179 -22.11 40.63 2.74
C ALA A 179 -23.20 40.39 1.69
#